data_AF-A0A952SBU4-F1
#
_entry.id   AF-A0A952SBU4-F1
#
_cell.length_a   1.000
_cell.length_b   1.000
_cell.length_c   1.000
_cell.angle_alpha   90.00
_cell.angle_beta   90.00
_cell.angle_gamma   90.00
#
_symmetry.space_group_name_H-M   'P 1'
#
loop_
_entity.id
_entity.type
_entity.pdbx_description
1 polymer ?
#
loop_
_entity_poly.entity_id
_entity_poly.type
_entity_poly.pdbx_seq_one_letter_code
_entity_poly.pdbx_strand_id
1 'polypeptide(L)'
;MRFSAKTIRGLLVTVIVLALTVVALGDTIRLKDGSLIKGKILSFSNGKFIVLVGEGSRSRQLTFNASEIDSITFDQIEPGAAGTQKASYETPASTGAPKVVTTDNTGVVSSPKPSQPAAAKPIVWNVRVTADNTANGWTNTGWVVKKGQRIRISGDGKVSLGGGKASPPAGLPDLRDDNKLLKNVPTGALIAVIGDDNNDFIFIGASREIVATRDGSLFLGVNEGNLDDNSGTFSVKIEVFPEN
;
A
#
# COMPACT_ATOMS: atom_id res chain seq x y z
N MET A 1 -19.80 71.09 19.50
CA MET A 1 -20.37 69.74 19.38
C MET A 1 -19.27 68.72 19.63
N ARG A 2 -19.39 67.92 20.68
CA ARG A 2 -18.39 66.92 21.11
C ARG A 2 -18.84 65.55 20.61
N PHE A 3 -18.13 64.97 19.64
CA PHE A 3 -18.32 63.57 19.28
C PHE A 3 -17.47 62.69 20.20
N SER A 4 -18.12 61.76 20.88
CA SER A 4 -17.56 60.87 21.90
C SER A 4 -16.65 59.80 21.27
N ALA A 5 -15.38 59.76 21.68
CA ALA A 5 -14.34 58.85 21.20
C ALA A 5 -14.44 57.43 21.80
N LYS A 6 -15.64 56.90 22.07
CA LYS A 6 -15.84 55.59 22.71
C LYS A 6 -16.39 54.49 21.80
N THR A 7 -16.72 54.76 20.54
CA THR A 7 -17.28 53.74 19.62
C THR A 7 -16.30 53.20 18.58
N ILE A 8 -15.12 53.80 18.41
CA ILE A 8 -14.16 53.40 17.35
C ILE A 8 -13.20 52.28 17.82
N ARG A 9 -13.04 52.05 19.13
CA ARG A 9 -12.20 50.95 19.64
C ARG A 9 -12.85 49.57 19.59
N GLY A 10 -14.17 49.50 19.44
CA GLY A 10 -14.89 48.23 19.34
C GLY A 10 -14.81 47.60 17.95
N LEU A 11 -14.78 48.41 16.88
CA LEU A 11 -14.87 47.89 15.51
C LEU A 11 -13.53 47.34 14.99
N LEU A 12 -12.40 47.88 15.45
CA LEU A 12 -11.08 47.45 14.98
C LEU A 12 -10.64 46.11 15.57
N VAL A 13 -11.10 45.78 16.78
CA VAL A 13 -10.78 44.49 17.43
C VAL A 13 -11.60 43.36 16.83
N THR A 14 -12.85 43.60 16.42
CA THR A 14 -13.67 42.55 15.78
C THR A 14 -13.17 42.18 14.39
N VAL A 15 -12.62 43.13 13.62
CA VAL A 15 -12.04 42.83 12.29
C VAL A 15 -10.68 42.12 12.40
N ILE A 16 -9.87 42.42 13.43
CA ILE A 16 -8.58 41.75 13.64
C ILE A 16 -8.75 40.36 14.27
N VAL A 17 -9.78 40.13 15.08
CA VAL A 17 -10.11 38.78 15.59
C VAL A 17 -10.77 37.92 14.52
N LEU A 18 -11.47 38.52 13.53
CA LEU A 18 -12.04 37.78 12.40
C LEU A 18 -11.03 37.47 11.28
N ALA A 19 -9.91 38.19 11.21
CA ALA A 19 -8.83 37.94 10.25
C ALA A 19 -7.87 36.79 10.63
N LEU A 20 -8.10 36.13 11.77
CA LEU A 20 -7.32 34.98 12.26
C LEU A 20 -7.94 33.63 11.90
N THR A 21 -8.82 33.59 10.90
CA THR A 21 -9.27 32.37 10.26
C THR A 21 -8.55 32.19 8.92
N VAL A 22 -7.22 32.03 8.97
CA VAL A 22 -6.51 31.46 7.82
C VAL A 22 -6.95 30.00 7.75
N VAL A 23 -7.96 29.73 6.94
CA VAL A 23 -8.28 28.38 6.50
C VAL A 23 -7.11 27.96 5.62
N ALA A 24 -6.09 27.39 6.26
CA ALA A 24 -5.03 26.68 5.55
C ALA A 24 -5.67 25.44 4.94
N LEU A 25 -6.09 25.56 3.68
CA LEU A 25 -6.60 24.48 2.83
C LEU A 25 -5.43 23.54 2.51
N GLY A 26 -5.10 22.68 3.46
CA GLY A 26 -4.10 21.63 3.32
C GLY A 26 -4.62 20.34 3.91
N ASP A 27 -4.16 19.22 3.36
CA ASP A 27 -4.43 17.91 3.92
C ASP A 27 -3.90 17.86 5.35
N THR A 28 -4.67 17.23 6.24
CA THR A 28 -4.32 17.07 7.64
C THR A 28 -3.74 15.67 7.85
N ILE A 29 -2.48 15.60 8.26
CA ILE A 29 -1.78 14.35 8.58
C ILE A 29 -1.67 14.25 10.10
N ARG A 30 -2.27 13.22 10.68
CA ARG A 30 -2.09 12.86 12.09
C ARG A 30 -0.96 11.85 12.20
N LEU A 31 0.04 12.16 13.01
CA LEU A 31 1.15 11.26 13.32
C LEU A 31 0.80 10.41 14.55
N LYS A 32 1.51 9.30 14.73
CA LYS A 32 1.29 8.36 15.85
C LYS A 32 1.64 8.93 17.22
N ASP A 33 2.50 9.96 17.26
CA ASP A 33 2.76 10.73 18.49
C ASP A 33 1.62 11.69 18.86
N GLY A 34 0.55 11.71 18.06
CA GLY A 34 -0.61 12.56 18.23
C GLY A 34 -0.45 13.95 17.63
N SER A 35 0.71 14.28 17.05
CA SER A 35 0.92 15.56 16.39
C SER A 35 0.12 15.64 15.08
N LEU A 36 -0.34 16.86 14.75
CA LEU A 36 -1.05 17.13 13.51
C LEU A 36 -0.24 18.07 12.63
N ILE A 37 -0.08 17.68 11.37
CA ILE A 37 0.61 18.45 10.35
C ILE A 37 -0.41 18.82 9.28
N LYS A 38 -0.51 20.12 8.97
CA LYS A 38 -1.30 20.60 7.84
C LYS A 38 -0.40 20.94 6.67
N GLY A 39 -0.70 20.41 5.50
CA GLY A 39 0.08 20.67 4.30
C GLY A 39 -0.48 19.96 3.08
N LYS A 40 0.03 20.29 1.90
CA LYS A 40 -0.35 19.62 0.67
C LYS A 40 0.51 18.37 0.48
N ILE A 41 -0.11 17.22 0.28
CA ILE A 41 0.64 16.02 -0.10
C ILE A 41 1.10 16.17 -1.56
N LEU A 42 2.41 16.08 -1.80
CA LEU A 42 3.00 16.20 -3.13
C LEU A 42 3.18 14.83 -3.78
N SER A 43 3.69 13.86 -3.04
CA SER A 43 3.95 12.51 -3.55
C SER A 43 4.11 11.47 -2.44
N PHE A 44 4.03 10.20 -2.82
CA PHE A 44 4.37 9.07 -1.99
C PHE A 44 5.31 8.14 -2.77
N SER A 45 6.49 7.86 -2.22
CA SER A 45 7.48 6.98 -2.85
C SER A 45 8.41 6.38 -1.80
N ASN A 46 8.86 5.14 -2.00
CA ASN A 46 9.79 4.45 -1.09
C ASN A 46 9.31 4.47 0.39
N GLY A 47 8.01 4.32 0.61
CA GLY A 47 7.42 4.34 1.96
C GLY A 47 7.40 5.72 2.63
N LYS A 48 7.66 6.80 1.90
CA LYS A 48 7.72 8.16 2.42
C LYS A 48 6.72 9.07 1.74
N PHE A 49 6.00 9.84 2.55
CA PHE A 49 5.16 10.95 2.11
C PHE A 49 5.98 12.23 2.04
N ILE A 50 5.90 12.92 0.92
CA ILE A 50 6.45 14.26 0.75
C ILE A 50 5.32 15.27 0.87
N VAL A 51 5.43 16.16 1.83
CA VAL A 51 4.36 17.09 2.23
C VAL A 51 4.88 18.52 2.20
N LEU A 52 4.21 19.40 1.49
CA LEU A 52 4.49 20.83 1.49
C LEU A 52 3.71 21.50 2.62
N VAL A 53 4.40 22.05 3.60
CA VAL A 53 3.81 22.73 4.76
C VAL A 53 4.08 24.22 4.68
N GLY A 54 3.04 25.04 4.85
CA GLY A 54 3.10 26.49 4.73
C GLY A 54 2.86 27.00 3.30
N GLU A 55 2.82 28.32 3.14
CA GLU A 55 2.47 28.99 1.88
C GLU A 55 3.56 30.00 1.48
N GLY A 56 3.76 30.18 0.16
CA GLY A 56 4.67 31.17 -0.41
C GLY A 56 6.12 30.99 0.07
N SER A 57 6.76 32.11 0.45
CA SER A 57 8.15 32.15 0.92
C SER A 57 8.40 31.45 2.26
N ARG A 58 7.34 31.00 2.94
CA ARG A 58 7.41 30.26 4.21
C ARG A 58 7.03 28.78 4.04
N SER A 59 6.94 28.29 2.81
CA SER A 59 6.70 26.87 2.55
C SER A 59 7.96 26.04 2.80
N ARG A 60 7.78 24.85 3.39
CA ARG A 60 8.85 23.87 3.61
C ARG A 60 8.37 22.48 3.24
N GLN A 61 9.26 21.68 2.65
CA GLN A 61 8.98 20.29 2.35
C GLN A 61 9.36 19.43 3.55
N LEU A 62 8.39 18.68 4.07
CA LEU A 62 8.57 17.67 5.11
C LEU A 62 8.44 16.28 4.51
N THR A 63 9.22 15.35 5.05
CA THR A 63 9.17 13.94 4.65
C THR A 63 8.79 13.12 5.87
N PHE A 64 7.74 12.30 5.74
CA PHE A 64 7.27 11.42 6.80
C PHE A 64 7.33 9.97 6.32
N ASN A 65 7.84 9.08 7.15
CA ASN A 65 7.71 7.65 6.87
C ASN A 65 6.24 7.24 7.05
N ALA A 66 5.74 6.34 6.21
CA ALA A 66 4.38 5.81 6.35
C ALA A 66 4.15 5.18 7.74
N SER A 67 5.21 4.66 8.36
CA SER A 67 5.18 4.10 9.72
C SER A 67 4.91 5.14 10.82
N GLU A 68 5.18 6.42 10.58
CA GLU A 68 4.99 7.53 11.53
C GLU A 68 3.58 8.13 11.45
N ILE A 69 2.87 7.86 10.35
CA ILE A 69 1.53 8.40 10.08
C ILE A 69 0.48 7.47 10.67
N ASP A 70 -0.50 8.07 11.34
CA ASP A 70 -1.67 7.40 11.88
C ASP A 70 -2.90 7.57 10.96
N SER A 71 -3.18 8.80 10.49
CA SER A 71 -4.27 9.05 9.52
C SER A 71 -4.03 10.28 8.66
N ILE A 72 -4.71 10.36 7.51
CA ILE A 72 -4.70 11.50 6.59
C ILE A 72 -6.14 11.90 6.27
N THR A 73 -6.47 13.17 6.46
CA THR A 73 -7.75 13.78 6.10
C THR A 73 -7.54 14.76 4.95
N PHE A 74 -8.17 14.50 3.81
CA PHE A 74 -8.09 15.35 2.63
C PHE A 74 -9.18 16.42 2.67
N ASP A 75 -8.81 17.65 3.03
CA ASP A 75 -9.74 18.77 3.12
C ASP A 75 -9.91 19.41 1.73
N GLN A 76 -10.71 18.77 0.86
CA GLN A 76 -11.03 19.32 -0.46
C GLN A 76 -12.23 20.26 -0.42
N ILE A 77 -12.01 21.57 -0.32
CA ILE A 77 -12.93 22.57 -0.86
C ILE A 77 -12.13 23.74 -1.44
N GLU A 78 -12.04 23.83 -2.77
CA GLU A 78 -12.40 25.03 -3.54
C GLU A 78 -12.45 24.74 -5.06
N PRO A 79 -13.31 25.46 -5.81
CA PRO A 79 -13.63 25.22 -7.21
C PRO A 79 -12.74 26.05 -8.14
N GLY A 80 -12.16 25.41 -9.16
CA GLY A 80 -11.51 26.12 -10.26
C GLY A 80 -9.99 26.00 -10.32
N ALA A 81 -9.48 24.80 -10.60
CA ALA A 81 -8.22 24.63 -11.31
C ALA A 81 -8.31 23.34 -12.13
N ALA A 82 -8.27 23.47 -13.45
CA ALA A 82 -8.31 22.35 -14.37
C ALA A 82 -7.12 21.40 -14.15
N GLY A 83 -7.37 20.10 -14.10
CA GLY A 83 -6.35 19.08 -14.34
C GLY A 83 -6.04 18.07 -13.22
N THR A 84 -7.03 17.59 -12.47
CA THR A 84 -6.98 16.21 -11.95
C THR A 84 -8.42 15.74 -11.74
N GLN A 85 -8.86 14.74 -12.52
CA GLN A 85 -10.21 14.21 -12.40
C GLN A 85 -10.35 13.54 -11.03
N LYS A 86 -11.21 14.10 -10.17
CA LYS A 86 -11.75 13.35 -9.05
C LYS A 86 -12.58 12.21 -9.64
N ALA A 87 -12.27 10.97 -9.25
CA ALA A 87 -13.13 9.84 -9.57
C ALA A 87 -14.52 10.11 -8.98
N SER A 88 -15.47 10.38 -9.88
CA SER A 88 -16.87 10.58 -9.55
C SER A 88 -17.51 9.19 -9.54
N TYR A 89 -18.18 8.83 -8.46
CA TYR A 89 -19.08 7.68 -8.48
C TYR A 89 -20.37 8.13 -9.18
N GLU A 90 -20.58 7.66 -10.41
CA GLU A 90 -21.90 7.74 -11.02
C GLU A 90 -22.84 6.81 -10.26
N THR A 91 -23.93 7.36 -9.74
CA THR A 91 -25.05 6.56 -9.22
C THR A 91 -25.87 6.15 -10.44
N PRO A 92 -26.03 4.84 -10.76
CA PRO A 92 -26.85 4.45 -11.90
C PRO A 92 -28.31 4.84 -11.66
N ALA A 93 -28.87 5.62 -12.58
CA ALA A 93 -30.27 5.98 -12.59
C ALA A 93 -31.16 4.72 -12.70
N SER A 94 -32.09 4.58 -11.77
CA SER A 94 -33.19 3.63 -11.85
C SER A 94 -34.18 4.11 -12.90
N THR A 95 -34.24 3.43 -14.05
CA THR A 95 -35.39 3.56 -14.95
C THR A 95 -35.57 2.28 -15.76
N GLY A 96 -36.66 1.55 -15.48
CA GLY A 96 -37.19 0.48 -16.32
C GLY A 96 -37.57 -0.79 -15.58
N ALA A 97 -38.86 -0.94 -15.26
CA ALA A 97 -39.49 -2.19 -14.82
C ALA A 97 -39.38 -3.29 -15.90
N PRO A 98 -39.39 -4.59 -15.53
CA PRO A 98 -39.02 -5.68 -16.42
C PRO A 98 -40.13 -6.02 -17.43
N LYS A 99 -39.77 -6.35 -18.66
CA LYS A 99 -40.68 -7.01 -19.61
C LYS A 99 -40.21 -8.44 -19.86
N VAL A 100 -41.05 -9.37 -19.41
CA VAL A 100 -40.93 -10.82 -19.61
C VAL A 100 -41.10 -11.13 -21.10
N VAL A 101 -40.16 -11.89 -21.66
CA VAL A 101 -40.40 -12.70 -22.86
C VAL A 101 -40.13 -14.15 -22.47
N THR A 102 -41.21 -14.90 -22.35
CA THR A 102 -41.22 -16.35 -22.16
C THR A 102 -41.05 -16.99 -23.53
N THR A 103 -40.06 -17.86 -23.67
CA THR A 103 -40.12 -18.96 -24.64
C THR A 103 -39.57 -20.22 -23.96
N ASP A 104 -40.48 -21.18 -23.78
CA ASP A 104 -40.22 -22.54 -23.34
C ASP A 104 -39.12 -23.21 -24.16
N ASN A 105 -38.21 -23.91 -23.48
CA ASN A 105 -37.85 -25.25 -23.91
C ASN A 105 -37.30 -26.09 -22.76
N THR A 106 -37.85 -27.29 -22.70
CA THR A 106 -37.68 -28.38 -21.73
C THR A 106 -36.24 -28.90 -21.60
N GLY A 107 -35.80 -29.17 -20.38
CA GLY A 107 -34.86 -30.26 -20.10
C GLY A 107 -33.64 -29.93 -19.23
N VAL A 108 -33.58 -30.62 -18.09
CA VAL A 108 -32.46 -30.79 -17.15
C VAL A 108 -32.30 -29.70 -16.09
N VAL A 109 -32.80 -30.03 -14.90
CA VAL A 109 -32.55 -29.36 -13.62
C VAL A 109 -31.06 -29.49 -13.26
N SER A 110 -30.32 -28.39 -13.40
CA SER A 110 -29.12 -28.14 -12.60
C SER A 110 -29.35 -26.85 -11.83
N SER A 111 -29.53 -26.96 -10.53
CA SER A 111 -29.65 -25.85 -9.59
C SER A 111 -28.50 -24.85 -9.81
N PRO A 112 -28.75 -23.54 -9.93
CA PRO A 112 -27.66 -22.57 -10.01
C PRO A 112 -26.92 -22.59 -8.67
N LYS A 113 -25.64 -23.01 -8.71
CA LYS A 113 -24.67 -22.71 -7.66
C LYS A 113 -24.79 -21.22 -7.33
N PRO A 114 -24.90 -20.80 -6.05
CA PRO A 114 -25.00 -19.40 -5.71
C PRO A 114 -23.87 -18.64 -6.40
N SER A 115 -24.23 -17.69 -7.26
CA SER A 115 -23.29 -16.80 -7.92
C SER A 115 -22.54 -16.05 -6.83
N GLN A 116 -21.34 -16.53 -6.54
CA GLN A 116 -20.41 -15.91 -5.61
C GLN A 116 -20.27 -14.43 -5.99
N PRO A 117 -20.36 -13.49 -5.02
CA PRO A 117 -20.15 -12.08 -5.30
C PRO A 117 -18.87 -11.91 -6.11
N ALA A 118 -18.91 -11.11 -7.18
CA ALA A 118 -17.75 -10.83 -8.00
C ALA A 118 -16.64 -10.29 -7.08
N ALA A 119 -15.57 -11.08 -6.91
CA ALA A 119 -14.47 -10.74 -6.02
C ALA A 119 -13.88 -9.38 -6.43
N ALA A 120 -13.69 -8.51 -5.44
CA ALA A 120 -13.06 -7.21 -5.67
C ALA A 120 -11.68 -7.40 -6.34
N LYS A 121 -11.32 -6.47 -7.25
CA LYS A 121 -10.06 -6.56 -8.00
C LYS A 121 -8.86 -6.48 -7.04
N PRO A 122 -7.81 -7.29 -7.24
CA PRO A 122 -6.63 -7.22 -6.40
C PRO A 122 -5.83 -5.94 -6.66
N ILE A 123 -5.15 -5.46 -5.62
CA ILE A 123 -4.14 -4.41 -5.70
C ILE A 123 -2.84 -5.07 -6.17
N VAL A 124 -2.23 -4.55 -7.25
CA VAL A 124 -1.10 -5.20 -7.92
C VAL A 124 0.10 -4.27 -8.06
N TRP A 125 1.28 -4.74 -7.73
CA TRP A 125 2.54 -4.04 -7.98
C TRP A 125 3.73 -5.01 -8.14
N ASN A 126 4.87 -4.47 -8.58
CA ASN A 126 6.11 -5.22 -8.73
C ASN A 126 7.16 -4.76 -7.72
N VAL A 127 7.96 -5.69 -7.22
CA VAL A 127 9.06 -5.50 -6.28
C VAL A 127 10.31 -6.16 -6.84
N ARG A 128 11.47 -5.51 -6.70
CA ARG A 128 12.78 -6.09 -7.01
C ARG A 128 13.36 -6.64 -5.72
N VAL A 129 13.41 -7.97 -5.60
CA VAL A 129 13.95 -8.65 -4.40
C VAL A 129 15.43 -8.89 -4.61
N THR A 130 16.27 -8.28 -3.79
CA THR A 130 17.73 -8.50 -3.81
C THR A 130 18.06 -9.86 -3.22
N ALA A 131 19.04 -10.55 -3.81
CA ALA A 131 19.49 -11.86 -3.33
C ALA A 131 20.63 -11.78 -2.31
N ASP A 132 21.29 -10.63 -2.25
CA ASP A 132 22.43 -10.39 -1.37
C ASP A 132 22.01 -10.04 0.06
N ASN A 133 23.01 -9.91 0.93
CA ASN A 133 22.81 -9.59 2.34
C ASN A 133 22.45 -8.11 2.60
N THR A 134 22.12 -7.33 1.57
CA THR A 134 21.61 -5.96 1.75
C THR A 134 20.33 -6.02 2.60
N ALA A 135 20.29 -5.23 3.67
CA ALA A 135 19.19 -5.23 4.64
C ALA A 135 18.94 -6.60 5.28
N ASN A 136 20.02 -7.31 5.65
CA ASN A 136 19.98 -8.64 6.28
C ASN A 136 19.24 -9.68 5.41
N GLY A 137 19.34 -9.57 4.08
CA GLY A 137 18.73 -10.52 3.15
C GLY A 137 17.23 -10.32 2.89
N TRP A 138 16.64 -9.24 3.39
CA TRP A 138 15.21 -8.99 3.29
C TRP A 138 14.88 -7.71 2.51
N THR A 139 13.99 -7.85 1.52
CA THR A 139 13.37 -6.75 0.80
C THR A 139 11.99 -6.44 1.37
N ASN A 140 11.80 -5.22 1.87
CA ASN A 140 10.47 -4.72 2.24
C ASN A 140 9.62 -4.48 0.99
N THR A 141 8.43 -5.06 0.93
CA THR A 141 7.53 -4.94 -0.24
C THR A 141 6.76 -3.61 -0.29
N GLY A 142 6.78 -2.84 0.81
CA GLY A 142 6.01 -1.62 0.98
C GLY A 142 4.55 -1.84 1.41
N TRP A 143 4.12 -3.09 1.62
CA TRP A 143 2.76 -3.42 2.01
C TRP A 143 2.67 -3.99 3.42
N VAL A 144 1.68 -3.50 4.17
CA VAL A 144 1.29 -4.04 5.48
C VAL A 144 0.01 -4.85 5.29
N VAL A 145 0.10 -6.14 5.57
CA VAL A 145 -1.03 -7.07 5.42
C VAL A 145 -1.86 -7.10 6.69
N LYS A 146 -3.14 -7.41 6.53
CA LYS A 146 -4.05 -7.74 7.63
C LYS A 146 -4.22 -9.25 7.75
N LYS A 147 -4.36 -9.76 8.97
CA LYS A 147 -4.71 -11.17 9.21
C LYS A 147 -5.99 -11.53 8.45
N GLY A 148 -5.96 -12.64 7.71
CA GLY A 148 -7.05 -13.09 6.86
C GLY A 148 -6.97 -12.57 5.42
N GLN A 149 -6.11 -11.60 5.14
CA GLN A 149 -5.94 -11.06 3.80
C GLN A 149 -5.30 -12.08 2.87
N ARG A 150 -5.88 -12.24 1.68
CA ARG A 150 -5.35 -13.12 0.63
C ARG A 150 -4.33 -12.36 -0.21
N ILE A 151 -3.20 -13.01 -0.46
CA ILE A 151 -2.06 -12.45 -1.19
C ILE A 151 -1.55 -13.48 -2.17
N ARG A 152 -1.40 -13.11 -3.43
CA ARG A 152 -0.69 -13.91 -4.44
C ARG A 152 0.63 -13.25 -4.76
N ILE A 153 1.69 -14.03 -4.72
CA ILE A 153 3.07 -13.59 -4.96
C ILE A 153 3.61 -14.45 -6.09
N SER A 154 4.14 -13.83 -7.15
CA SER A 154 4.73 -14.52 -8.30
C SER A 154 6.09 -13.93 -8.60
N GLY A 155 7.12 -14.77 -8.61
CA GLY A 155 8.50 -14.36 -8.88
C GLY A 155 8.97 -14.84 -10.25
N ASP A 156 9.75 -13.99 -10.91
CA ASP A 156 10.43 -14.26 -12.17
C ASP A 156 11.92 -13.87 -12.11
N GLY A 157 12.68 -14.34 -13.09
CA GLY A 157 14.10 -14.04 -13.25
C GLY A 157 15.02 -15.08 -12.61
N LYS A 158 16.28 -14.70 -12.39
CA LYS A 158 17.30 -15.53 -11.75
C LYS A 158 18.23 -14.67 -10.91
N VAL A 159 18.78 -15.26 -9.87
CA VAL A 159 19.81 -14.67 -9.00
C VAL A 159 21.04 -15.57 -8.97
N SER A 160 22.20 -15.02 -8.68
CA SER A 160 23.43 -15.80 -8.45
C SER A 160 23.52 -16.16 -6.98
N LEU A 161 23.84 -17.42 -6.68
CA LEU A 161 24.06 -17.98 -5.35
C LEU A 161 25.57 -18.14 -5.04
N GLY A 162 26.41 -17.25 -5.59
CA GLY A 162 27.85 -17.51 -5.70
C GLY A 162 28.23 -18.75 -6.52
N GLY A 163 29.54 -19.02 -6.61
CA GLY A 163 30.07 -20.28 -7.17
C GLY A 163 29.61 -20.67 -8.59
N GLY A 164 29.18 -19.69 -9.40
CA GLY A 164 28.62 -19.93 -10.74
C GLY A 164 27.21 -20.55 -10.76
N LYS A 165 26.53 -20.62 -9.62
CA LYS A 165 25.17 -21.19 -9.52
C LYS A 165 24.14 -20.08 -9.70
N ALA A 166 23.19 -20.30 -10.60
CA ALA A 166 22.05 -19.41 -10.80
C ALA A 166 20.75 -20.10 -10.37
N SER A 167 19.95 -19.43 -9.55
CA SER A 167 18.69 -19.96 -9.03
C SER A 167 17.49 -19.20 -9.57
N PRO A 168 16.42 -19.88 -10.02
CA PRO A 168 15.12 -19.26 -10.22
C PRO A 168 14.38 -19.08 -8.88
N PRO A 169 13.25 -18.36 -8.84
CA PRO A 169 12.42 -18.21 -7.64
C PRO A 169 11.93 -19.54 -7.04
N ALA A 170 11.78 -20.59 -7.86
CA ALA A 170 11.46 -21.94 -7.37
C ALA A 170 12.60 -22.59 -6.55
N GLY A 171 13.82 -22.06 -6.66
CA GLY A 171 15.03 -22.61 -6.05
C GLY A 171 15.62 -23.79 -6.81
N LEU A 172 16.71 -24.32 -6.26
CA LEU A 172 17.43 -25.50 -6.73
C LEU A 172 17.24 -26.64 -5.72
N PRO A 173 16.41 -27.66 -6.03
CA PRO A 173 16.03 -28.70 -5.05
C PRO A 173 17.21 -29.61 -4.67
N ASP A 174 18.15 -29.83 -5.59
CA ASP A 174 19.29 -30.73 -5.37
C ASP A 174 20.50 -30.04 -4.71
N LEU A 175 20.46 -28.71 -4.56
CA LEU A 175 21.53 -27.95 -3.91
C LEU A 175 21.33 -28.02 -2.39
N ARG A 176 22.19 -28.80 -1.73
CA ARG A 176 22.20 -28.88 -0.26
C ARG A 176 22.76 -27.60 0.35
N ASP A 177 22.06 -27.11 1.36
CA ASP A 177 22.44 -25.98 2.19
C ASP A 177 21.74 -26.18 3.55
N ASP A 178 22.54 -26.52 4.56
CA ASP A 178 22.06 -26.79 5.91
C ASP A 178 21.93 -25.51 6.75
N ASN A 179 22.29 -24.35 6.21
CA ASN A 179 22.26 -23.06 6.89
C ASN A 179 21.05 -22.20 6.49
N LYS A 180 20.38 -22.48 5.37
CA LYS A 180 19.15 -21.79 4.94
C LYS A 180 18.02 -21.77 5.97
N LEU A 181 17.14 -20.77 5.92
CA LEU A 181 16.06 -20.60 6.89
C LEU A 181 15.02 -21.74 6.84
N LEU A 182 14.59 -22.14 5.64
CA LEU A 182 13.65 -23.24 5.44
C LEU A 182 14.40 -24.48 4.92
N LYS A 183 14.81 -25.36 5.84
CA LYS A 183 15.63 -26.56 5.54
C LYS A 183 14.99 -27.52 4.52
N ASN A 184 13.67 -27.66 4.56
CA ASN A 184 12.92 -28.56 3.66
C ASN A 184 12.49 -27.90 2.34
N VAL A 185 12.96 -26.68 2.07
CA VAL A 185 12.63 -25.90 0.87
C VAL A 185 13.87 -25.79 -0.01
N PRO A 186 13.76 -25.78 -1.35
CA PRO A 186 14.90 -25.63 -2.24
C PRO A 186 15.79 -24.43 -1.89
N THR A 187 17.10 -24.60 -2.07
CA THR A 187 18.08 -23.53 -1.84
C THR A 187 17.95 -22.47 -2.93
N GLY A 188 18.07 -21.20 -2.57
CA GLY A 188 17.89 -20.09 -3.50
C GLY A 188 16.42 -19.82 -3.91
N ALA A 189 15.45 -20.44 -3.22
CA ALA A 189 14.03 -20.22 -3.47
C ALA A 189 13.55 -18.87 -2.89
N LEU A 190 12.56 -18.26 -3.54
CA LEU A 190 11.87 -17.08 -2.99
C LEU A 190 11.04 -17.48 -1.77
N ILE A 191 11.25 -16.74 -0.67
CA ILE A 191 10.54 -16.88 0.59
C ILE A 191 9.97 -15.54 1.04
N ALA A 192 9.02 -15.60 1.96
CA ALA A 192 8.39 -14.44 2.58
C ALA A 192 8.35 -14.58 4.10
N VAL A 193 8.17 -13.44 4.78
CA VAL A 193 7.78 -13.36 6.18
C VAL A 193 6.83 -12.19 6.38
N ILE A 194 5.90 -12.31 7.32
CA ILE A 194 4.96 -11.26 7.69
C ILE A 194 5.31 -10.81 9.11
N GLY A 195 5.74 -9.55 9.24
CA GLY A 195 6.39 -9.05 10.44
C GLY A 195 7.88 -9.39 10.48
N ASP A 196 8.66 -8.54 11.14
CA ASP A 196 10.11 -8.64 11.31
C ASP A 196 10.50 -9.20 12.69
N ASP A 197 9.52 -9.64 13.47
CA ASP A 197 9.63 -10.06 14.87
C ASP A 197 9.53 -11.58 15.08
N ASN A 198 9.64 -12.38 14.01
CA ASN A 198 9.36 -13.81 14.05
C ASN A 198 10.16 -14.61 13.01
N ASN A 199 10.06 -15.94 13.12
CA ASN A 199 10.71 -16.90 12.24
C ASN A 199 9.69 -17.75 11.45
N ASP A 200 8.47 -17.23 11.24
CA ASP A 200 7.39 -17.92 10.53
C ASP A 200 7.56 -17.74 9.01
N PHE A 201 8.67 -18.26 8.49
CA PHE A 201 9.03 -18.12 7.08
C PHE A 201 8.10 -18.94 6.17
N ILE A 202 7.78 -18.37 5.02
CA ILE A 202 6.81 -18.91 4.08
C ILE A 202 7.53 -19.18 2.75
N PHE A 203 7.48 -20.43 2.29
CA PHE A 203 7.92 -20.76 0.93
C PHE A 203 6.98 -20.14 -0.10
N ILE A 204 7.51 -19.34 -1.04
CA ILE A 204 6.72 -18.78 -2.15
C ILE A 204 7.03 -19.50 -3.46
N GLY A 205 8.31 -19.73 -3.76
CA GLY A 205 8.70 -20.35 -5.02
C GLY A 205 8.41 -19.45 -6.23
N ALA A 206 8.08 -20.06 -7.37
CA ALA A 206 7.71 -19.32 -8.59
C ALA A 206 6.38 -18.57 -8.45
N SER A 207 5.38 -19.18 -7.82
CA SER A 207 4.11 -18.50 -7.54
C SER A 207 3.38 -19.20 -6.41
N ARG A 208 2.84 -18.43 -5.47
CA ARG A 208 2.01 -18.94 -4.38
C ARG A 208 0.96 -17.93 -3.96
N GLU A 209 -0.21 -18.46 -3.61
CA GLU A 209 -1.23 -17.70 -2.88
C GLU A 209 -1.22 -18.11 -1.40
N ILE A 210 -1.28 -17.11 -0.52
CA ILE A 210 -1.28 -17.27 0.93
C ILE A 210 -2.41 -16.47 1.56
N VAL A 211 -2.81 -16.88 2.75
CA VAL A 211 -3.65 -16.09 3.65
C VAL A 211 -2.76 -15.61 4.79
N ALA A 212 -2.71 -14.30 5.03
CA ALA A 212 -1.93 -13.75 6.12
C ALA A 212 -2.45 -14.27 7.47
N THR A 213 -1.57 -14.85 8.28
CA THR A 213 -1.92 -15.41 9.60
C THR A 213 -1.91 -14.36 10.71
N ARG A 214 -1.30 -13.19 10.42
CA ARG A 214 -1.12 -12.06 11.33
C ARG A 214 -1.05 -10.75 10.57
N ASP A 215 -1.23 -9.65 11.30
CA ASP A 215 -0.94 -8.31 10.80
C ASP A 215 0.59 -8.09 10.74
N GLY A 216 1.07 -7.37 9.74
CA GLY A 216 2.48 -7.00 9.66
C GLY A 216 2.95 -6.57 8.28
N SER A 217 4.15 -5.99 8.21
CA SER A 217 4.81 -5.69 6.94
C SER A 217 5.21 -6.99 6.25
N LEU A 218 4.98 -7.08 4.93
CA LEU A 218 5.41 -8.21 4.11
C LEU A 218 6.84 -7.99 3.61
N PHE A 219 7.72 -8.95 3.89
CA PHE A 219 9.10 -8.98 3.41
C PHE A 219 9.33 -10.20 2.53
N LEU A 220 10.26 -10.08 1.58
CA LEU A 220 10.68 -11.13 0.66
C LEU A 220 12.19 -11.31 0.71
N GLY A 221 12.64 -12.55 0.55
CA GLY A 221 14.07 -12.90 0.58
C GLY A 221 14.36 -14.20 -0.15
N VAL A 222 15.63 -14.61 -0.10
CA VAL A 222 16.13 -15.83 -0.75
C VAL A 222 16.44 -16.89 0.33
N ASN A 223 15.97 -18.12 0.11
CA ASN A 223 16.19 -19.24 1.03
C ASN A 223 17.59 -19.81 0.90
N GLU A 224 18.56 -19.15 1.52
CA GLU A 224 19.96 -19.54 1.48
C GLU A 224 20.68 -19.16 2.78
N GLY A 225 21.71 -19.92 3.12
CA GLY A 225 22.50 -19.76 4.34
C GLY A 225 23.71 -18.84 4.19
N ASN A 226 24.18 -18.59 2.96
CA ASN A 226 25.23 -17.62 2.66
C ASN A 226 24.70 -16.61 1.64
N LEU A 227 24.48 -15.37 2.08
CA LEU A 227 23.97 -14.30 1.20
C LEU A 227 25.08 -13.35 0.74
N ASP A 228 26.29 -13.49 1.27
CA ASP A 228 27.38 -12.54 1.04
C ASP A 228 28.04 -12.71 -0.36
N ASP A 229 27.87 -13.87 -0.99
CA ASP A 229 28.32 -14.16 -2.36
C ASP A 229 27.20 -14.11 -3.40
N ASN A 230 26.02 -13.65 -2.99
CA ASN A 230 24.87 -13.53 -3.87
C ASN A 230 24.88 -12.25 -4.68
N SER A 231 24.23 -12.28 -5.84
CA SER A 231 24.00 -11.07 -6.63
C SER A 231 22.77 -11.17 -7.52
N GLY A 232 22.30 -10.01 -7.96
CA GLY A 232 21.13 -9.90 -8.82
C GLY A 232 19.83 -9.78 -8.03
N THR A 233 18.71 -9.85 -8.76
CA THR A 233 17.38 -9.63 -8.19
C THR A 233 16.33 -10.49 -8.86
N PHE A 234 15.37 -10.99 -8.09
CA PHE A 234 14.09 -11.43 -8.64
C PHE A 234 13.19 -10.25 -8.98
N SER A 235 12.36 -10.42 -10.01
CA SER A 235 11.24 -9.52 -10.28
C SER A 235 9.97 -10.19 -9.75
N VAL A 236 9.37 -9.61 -8.72
CA VAL A 236 8.24 -10.23 -8.02
C VAL A 236 6.99 -9.38 -8.19
N LYS A 237 5.92 -9.98 -8.69
CA LYS A 237 4.58 -9.40 -8.73
C LYS A 237 3.80 -9.80 -7.48
N ILE A 238 3.20 -8.82 -6.81
CA ILE A 238 2.37 -9.02 -5.62
C ILE A 238 0.95 -8.58 -5.97
N GLU A 239 -0.02 -9.41 -5.62
CA GLU A 239 -1.45 -9.19 -5.81
C GLU A 239 -2.16 -9.38 -4.46
N VAL A 240 -2.70 -8.31 -3.90
CA VAL A 240 -3.41 -8.33 -2.61
C VAL A 240 -4.90 -8.22 -2.86
N PHE A 241 -5.66 -9.21 -2.40
CA PHE A 241 -7.11 -9.24 -2.56
C PHE A 241 -7.77 -8.47 -1.40
N PRO A 242 -8.77 -7.61 -1.68
CA PRO A 242 -9.54 -6.94 -0.64
C PRO A 242 -10.24 -7.95 0.29
N GLU A 243 -10.49 -7.53 1.54
CA GLU A 243 -11.32 -8.31 2.46
C GLU A 243 -12.76 -8.38 1.91
N ASN A 244 -13.35 -9.58 1.95
CA ASN A 244 -14.74 -9.82 1.55
C ASN A 244 -15.70 -9.48 2.69
#